data_AF-A0AAV3M7E4-F1
#
_entry.id   AF-A0AAV3M7E4-F1
#
_cell.length_a   1.000
_cell.length_b   1.000
_cell.length_c   1.000
_cell.angle_alpha   90.00
_cell.angle_beta   90.00
_cell.angle_gamma   90.00
#
_symmetry.space_group_name_H-M   'P 1'
#
loop_
_entity.id
_entity.type
_entity.pdbx_description
1 polymer ?
#
loop_
_entity_poly.entity_id
_entity_poly.type
_entity_poly.pdbx_seq_one_letter_code
_entity_poly.pdbx_strand_id
1 'polypeptide(L)'
;MFYASTTFFKDCFNNAARDYQLDANLLLAIAYRESAFKPNAINYVSPSSYAIGLMQIHSQNFNELARFGITDQQLREESCLNVYTCAYYLAKFR
;
A
#
# COMPACT_ATOMS: atom_id res chain seq x y z
N MET A 1 -20.77 14.18 -12.88
CA MET A 1 -20.61 12.75 -13.21
C MET A 1 -19.12 12.52 -13.49
N PHE A 2 -18.32 12.18 -12.48
CA PHE A 2 -16.88 11.94 -12.66
C PHE A 2 -16.63 10.43 -12.72
N TYR A 3 -16.57 9.88 -13.92
CA TYR A 3 -16.05 8.54 -14.17
C TYR A 3 -14.54 8.64 -14.37
N ALA A 4 -13.78 8.53 -13.29
CA ALA A 4 -12.35 8.24 -13.36
C ALA A 4 -11.93 7.62 -12.04
N SER A 5 -11.78 6.29 -11.95
CA SER A 5 -11.02 5.68 -10.82
C SER A 5 -10.79 4.16 -10.87
N THR A 6 -11.23 3.40 -11.88
CA THR A 6 -10.94 1.94 -11.88
C THR A 6 -9.70 1.55 -12.66
N THR A 7 -9.30 2.32 -13.68
CA THR A 7 -8.09 2.05 -14.49
C THR A 7 -6.81 2.37 -13.73
N PHE A 8 -6.70 3.58 -13.17
CA PHE A 8 -5.50 4.00 -12.42
C PHE A 8 -5.20 3.09 -11.22
N PHE A 9 -6.23 2.60 -10.54
CA PHE A 9 -6.08 1.67 -9.42
C PHE A 9 -5.46 0.35 -9.86
N LYS A 10 -5.96 -0.26 -10.94
CA LYS A 10 -5.43 -1.53 -11.47
C LYS A 10 -4.01 -1.39 -12.02
N ASP A 11 -3.70 -0.24 -12.62
CA ASP A 11 -2.38 0.01 -13.19
C ASP A 11 -1.29 -0.04 -12.11
N CYS A 12 -1.59 0.44 -10.90
CA CYS A 12 -0.61 0.44 -9.81
C CYS A 12 -0.25 -0.96 -9.29
N PHE A 13 -1.21 -1.88 -9.20
CA PHE A 13 -0.94 -3.28 -8.84
C PHE A 13 -0.06 -3.96 -9.90
N ASN A 14 -0.37 -3.77 -11.17
CA ASN A 14 0.40 -4.36 -12.27
C ASN A 14 1.82 -3.79 -12.35
N ASN A 15 1.97 -2.46 -12.22
CA ASN A 15 3.27 -1.82 -12.26
C ASN A 15 4.14 -2.22 -11.07
N ALA A 16 3.61 -2.20 -9.85
CA ALA A 16 4.34 -2.65 -8.66
C ALA A 16 4.74 -4.13 -8.77
N ALA A 17 3.83 -4.99 -9.22
CA ALA A 17 4.11 -6.40 -9.44
C ALA A 17 5.23 -6.61 -10.45
N ARG A 18 5.19 -5.91 -11.59
CA ARG A 18 6.25 -5.97 -12.61
C ARG A 18 7.59 -5.50 -12.04
N ASP A 19 7.62 -4.33 -11.40
CA ASP A 19 8.85 -3.68 -10.96
C ASP A 19 9.54 -4.47 -9.83
N TYR A 20 8.78 -5.13 -8.95
CA TYR A 20 9.29 -5.99 -7.87
C TYR A 20 9.30 -7.50 -8.20
N GLN A 21 8.97 -7.88 -9.45
CA GLN A 21 8.92 -9.27 -9.91
C GLN A 21 7.98 -10.16 -9.07
N LEU A 22 6.81 -9.63 -8.70
CA LEU A 22 5.74 -10.31 -7.96
C LEU A 22 4.57 -10.64 -8.90
N ASP A 23 3.64 -11.49 -8.43
CA ASP A 23 2.36 -11.69 -9.10
C ASP A 23 1.39 -10.55 -8.73
N ALA A 24 0.75 -9.91 -9.71
CA ALA A 24 -0.24 -8.86 -9.44
C ALA A 24 -1.45 -9.39 -8.63
N ASN A 25 -1.83 -10.65 -8.81
CA ASN A 25 -2.88 -11.30 -8.04
C ASN A 25 -2.51 -11.46 -6.57
N LEU A 26 -1.22 -11.63 -6.25
CA LEU A 26 -0.76 -11.63 -4.86
C LEU A 26 -1.03 -10.28 -4.20
N LEU A 27 -0.63 -9.18 -4.86
CA LEU A 27 -0.88 -7.84 -4.34
C LEU A 27 -2.37 -7.53 -4.22
N LEU A 28 -3.18 -7.94 -5.21
CA LEU A 28 -4.64 -7.80 -5.16
C LEU A 28 -5.27 -8.59 -4.01
N ALA A 29 -4.81 -9.83 -3.78
CA ALA A 29 -5.29 -10.66 -2.67
C ALA A 29 -4.95 -10.05 -1.31
N ILE A 30 -3.75 -9.48 -1.15
CA ILE A 30 -3.35 -8.77 0.06
C ILE A 30 -4.24 -7.53 0.26
N ALA A 31 -4.41 -6.69 -0.75
CA ALA A 31 -5.26 -5.49 -0.64
C ALA A 31 -6.72 -5.84 -0.24
N TYR A 32 -7.25 -6.92 -0.80
CA TYR A 32 -8.57 -7.42 -0.41
C TYR A 32 -8.60 -7.88 1.05
N ARG A 33 -7.61 -8.66 1.48
CA ARG A 33 -7.52 -9.17 2.85
C ARG A 33 -7.34 -8.05 3.88
N GLU A 34 -6.50 -7.08 3.58
CA GLU A 34 -6.07 -6.05 4.52
C GLU A 34 -7.10 -4.93 4.69
N SER A 35 -7.78 -4.53 3.61
CA SER A 35 -8.67 -3.36 3.66
C SER A 35 -10.00 -3.54 2.93
N ALA A 36 -10.23 -4.69 2.26
CA ALA A 36 -11.30 -4.86 1.28
C ALA A 36 -11.28 -3.73 0.22
N PHE A 37 -10.08 -3.37 -0.25
CA PHE A 37 -9.82 -2.27 -1.20
C PHE A 37 -10.28 -0.87 -0.72
N LYS A 38 -10.26 -0.61 0.59
CA LYS A 38 -10.56 0.72 1.15
C LYS A 38 -9.27 1.55 1.26
N PRO A 39 -9.03 2.53 0.37
CA PRO A 39 -7.73 3.22 0.32
C PRO A 39 -7.43 4.09 1.53
N ASN A 40 -8.46 4.57 2.22
CA ASN A 40 -8.33 5.43 3.39
C ASN A 40 -8.48 4.65 4.71
N ALA A 41 -8.36 3.31 4.68
CA ALA A 41 -8.46 2.47 5.87
C ALA A 41 -7.33 2.78 6.85
N ILE A 42 -7.67 2.97 8.13
CA ILE A 42 -6.68 3.05 9.20
C ILE A 42 -7.14 2.10 10.30
N ASN A 43 -6.26 1.19 10.68
CA ASN A 43 -6.49 0.25 11.77
C ASN A 43 -5.59 0.60 12.95
N TYR A 44 -6.17 1.04 14.06
CA TYR A 44 -5.44 1.42 15.27
C TYR A 44 -5.41 0.26 16.25
N VAL A 45 -4.21 -0.09 16.71
CA VAL A 45 -3.99 -0.91 17.90
C VAL A 45 -3.76 0.00 19.12
N SER A 46 -3.05 1.10 18.91
CA SER A 46 -2.82 2.17 19.90
C SER A 46 -2.50 3.50 19.18
N PRO A 47 -2.36 4.64 19.89
CA PRO A 47 -1.98 5.91 19.26
C PRO A 47 -0.65 5.87 18.50
N SER A 48 0.27 4.97 18.84
CA SER A 48 1.57 4.81 18.18
C SER A 48 1.70 3.53 17.33
N SER A 49 0.70 2.65 17.38
CA SER A 49 0.68 1.37 16.65
C SER A 49 -0.56 1.29 15.78
N TYR A 50 -0.38 1.47 14.48
CA TYR A 50 -1.47 1.51 13.52
C TYR A 50 -1.01 1.12 12.12
N ALA A 51 -1.95 0.78 11.25
CA ALA A 51 -1.70 0.42 9.87
C ALA A 51 -2.52 1.30 8.91
N ILE A 52 -1.89 1.71 7.79
CA ILE A 52 -2.47 2.69 6.86
C ILE A 52 -2.72 2.09 5.47
N GLY A 53 -3.90 2.40 4.94
CA GLY A 53 -4.25 2.33 3.53
C GLY A 53 -4.58 0.94 3.01
N LEU A 54 -4.56 0.80 1.69
CA LEU A 54 -4.97 -0.42 0.98
C LEU A 54 -4.27 -1.69 1.47
N MET A 55 -2.97 -1.55 1.72
CA MET A 55 -2.07 -2.65 2.06
C MET A 55 -1.74 -2.67 3.55
N GLN A 56 -2.40 -1.84 4.36
CA GLN A 56 -2.22 -1.77 5.81
C GLN A 56 -0.74 -1.70 6.22
N ILE A 57 0.00 -0.73 5.68
CA ILE A 57 1.41 -0.52 6.02
C ILE A 57 1.51 -0.11 7.50
N HIS A 58 2.15 -0.96 8.31
CA HIS A 58 2.21 -0.79 9.76
C HIS A 58 3.22 0.29 10.19
N SER A 59 2.88 1.06 11.23
CA SER A 59 3.64 2.22 11.72
C SER A 59 5.06 1.89 12.18
N GLN A 60 5.34 0.62 12.51
CA GLN A 60 6.70 0.14 12.82
C GLN A 60 7.70 0.39 11.68
N ASN A 61 7.22 0.51 10.44
CA ASN A 61 8.03 0.69 9.25
C ASN A 61 8.32 2.18 8.95
N PHE A 62 7.67 3.13 9.63
CA PHE A 62 7.71 4.55 9.23
C PHE A 62 9.09 5.18 9.39
N ASN A 63 9.87 4.74 10.37
CA ASN A 63 11.26 5.21 10.53
C ASN A 63 12.15 4.81 9.34
N GLU A 64 11.92 3.62 8.76
CA GLU A 64 12.62 3.21 7.55
C GLU A 64 12.13 3.98 6.33
N LEU A 65 10.80 4.10 6.18
CA LEU A 65 10.17 4.77 5.05
C LEU A 65 10.51 6.26 4.97
N ALA A 66 10.68 6.93 6.12
CA ALA A 66 11.13 8.31 6.19
C ALA A 66 12.52 8.51 5.55
N ARG A 67 13.38 7.48 5.49
CA ARG A 67 14.69 7.55 4.80
C ARG A 67 14.55 7.64 3.28
N PHE A 68 13.41 7.22 2.74
CA PHE A 68 13.04 7.40 1.34
C PHE A 68 12.21 8.68 1.10
N GLY A 69 11.99 9.48 2.14
CA GLY A 69 11.12 10.66 2.08
C GLY A 69 9.62 10.33 2.07
N ILE A 70 9.23 9.08 2.38
CA ILE A 70 7.83 8.66 2.40
C ILE A 70 7.24 8.97 3.78
N THR A 71 6.16 9.75 3.81
CA THR A 71 5.42 10.08 5.04
C THR A 71 4.18 9.21 5.21
N ASP A 72 3.67 9.14 6.44
CA ASP A 72 2.41 8.47 6.77
C ASP A 72 1.21 9.13 6.05
N GLN A 73 1.24 10.47 5.89
CA GLN A 73 0.28 11.20 5.09
C GLN A 73 0.26 10.73 3.64
N GLN A 74 1.43 10.60 3.00
CA GLN A 74 1.50 10.09 1.63
C GLN A 74 1.00 8.65 1.52
N LEU A 75 1.34 7.78 2.47
CA LEU A 75 0.81 6.41 2.50
C LEU A 75 -0.72 6.36 2.61
N ARG A 76 -1.34 7.40 3.19
CA ARG A 76 -2.80 7.53 3.34
C ARG A 76 -3.46 8.10 2.10
N GLU A 77 -2.84 9.09 1.47
CA GLU A 77 -3.42 9.85 0.35
C GLU A 77 -3.10 9.20 -1.01
N GLU A 78 -1.94 8.55 -1.12
CA GLU A 78 -1.42 7.99 -2.37
C GLU A 78 -1.54 6.46 -2.38
N SER A 79 -2.66 5.96 -2.89
CA SER A 79 -2.94 4.51 -2.99
C SER A 79 -1.84 3.73 -3.71
N CYS A 80 -1.26 4.29 -4.76
CA CYS A 80 -0.21 3.62 -5.53
C CYS A 80 1.09 3.53 -4.74
N LEU A 81 1.47 4.58 -4.01
CA LEU A 81 2.62 4.52 -3.10
C LEU A 81 2.42 3.46 -2.02
N ASN A 82 1.20 3.33 -1.49
CA ASN A 82 0.85 2.30 -0.52
C ASN A 82 1.05 0.88 -1.09
N VAL A 83 0.61 0.63 -2.33
CA VAL A 83 0.83 -0.64 -3.07
C VAL A 83 2.32 -0.90 -3.32
N TYR A 84 3.06 0.08 -3.81
CA TYR A 84 4.51 -0.02 -4.03
C TYR A 84 5.27 -0.29 -2.73
N THR A 85 4.83 0.29 -1.62
CA THR A 85 5.44 0.08 -0.30
C THR A 85 5.24 -1.36 0.17
N CYS A 86 4.06 -1.95 -0.05
CA CYS A 86 3.83 -3.37 0.22
C CYS A 86 4.72 -4.26 -0.65
N ALA A 87 4.79 -3.97 -1.95
CA ALA A 87 5.63 -4.73 -2.89
C ALA A 87 7.12 -4.67 -2.50
N TYR A 88 7.60 -3.49 -2.07
CA TYR A 88 8.95 -3.31 -1.52
C TYR A 88 9.22 -4.26 -0.35
N TYR A 89 8.33 -4.29 0.65
CA TYR A 89 8.53 -5.16 1.82
C TYR A 89 8.42 -6.65 1.46
N LEU A 90 7.50 -7.05 0.59
CA LEU A 90 7.41 -8.44 0.12
C LEU A 90 8.69 -8.88 -0.60
N ALA A 91 9.28 -8.00 -1.43
CA ALA A 91 10.52 -8.29 -2.14
C ALA A 91 11.76 -8.32 -1.21
N LYS A 92 11.74 -7.59 -0.09
CA LYS A 92 12.85 -7.57 0.89
C LYS A 92 13.00 -8.90 1.65
N PHE A 93 11.95 -9.71 1.73
CA PHE A 93 11.96 -11.02 2.40
C PHE A 93 12.21 -12.20 1.46
N ARG A 94 12.51 -11.93 0.18
CA ARG A 94 12.93 -12.98 -0.77
C ARG A 94 14.36 -13.44 -0.53
#